data_AF-A0A523J7K2-F1
#
_entry.id   AF-A0A523J7K2-F1
#
_cell.length_a   1.000
_cell.length_b   1.000
_cell.length_c   1.000
_cell.angle_alpha   90.00
_cell.angle_beta   90.00
_cell.angle_gamma   90.00
#
_symmetry.space_group_name_H-M   'P 1'
#
loop_
_entity.id
_entity.type
_entity.pdbx_description
1 polymer ?
#
loop_
_entity_poly.entity_id
_entity_poly.type
_entity_poly.pdbx_seq_one_letter_code
_entity_poly.pdbx_strand_id
1 'polypeptide(L)'
;MTQSRIALESVQRSNDPWSGWICALLAGVMLMASPLPAFGKTPEEGCHDAFALQGAKYFKSAYKAISKCEESKTKGSLLPSVNCRPAGGAVTDAKTDAALTKAAGKVNSGLSSKCAGADISSLPLGPPCDTAASIPELASCIIDDAHGELADELIETAFNEPNAA
;
A
#
# COMPACT_ATOMS: atom_id res chain seq x y z
N MET A 1 25.90 34.62 -3.59
CA MET A 1 25.26 33.30 -3.39
C MET A 1 23.80 33.57 -3.09
N THR A 2 22.97 33.44 -4.13
CA THR A 2 21.61 34.00 -4.19
C THR A 2 20.61 32.92 -3.81
N GLN A 3 19.79 33.18 -2.79
CA GLN A 3 18.68 32.34 -2.34
C GLN A 3 17.63 32.22 -3.45
N SER A 4 17.45 31.01 -4.00
CA SER A 4 16.28 30.67 -4.79
C SER A 4 15.16 30.20 -3.86
N ARG A 5 14.20 31.09 -3.61
CA ARG A 5 12.90 30.76 -3.01
C ARG A 5 12.06 30.06 -4.09
N ILE A 6 11.99 28.74 -4.06
CA ILE A 6 10.97 27.99 -4.79
C ILE A 6 9.72 28.01 -3.90
N ALA A 7 8.69 28.71 -4.35
CA ALA A 7 7.38 28.70 -3.74
C ALA A 7 6.80 27.28 -3.87
N LEU A 8 6.65 26.60 -2.74
CA LEU A 8 5.73 25.47 -2.62
C LEU A 8 4.31 26.04 -2.76
N GLU A 9 3.71 25.85 -3.93
CA GLU A 9 2.25 25.94 -4.05
C GLU A 9 1.63 24.79 -3.25
N SER A 10 1.01 25.17 -2.15
CA SER A 10 0.15 24.35 -1.31
C SER A 10 -1.07 23.88 -2.11
N VAL A 11 -1.00 22.69 -2.70
CA VAL A 11 -2.20 21.97 -3.14
C VAL A 11 -2.90 21.44 -1.88
N GLN A 12 -3.77 22.27 -1.32
CA GLN A 12 -4.74 21.85 -0.30
C GLN A 12 -5.67 20.80 -0.91
N ARG A 13 -5.44 19.53 -0.55
CA ARG A 13 -6.37 18.43 -0.81
C ARG A 13 -7.45 18.47 0.27
N SER A 14 -8.59 19.11 -0.02
CA SER A 14 -9.77 19.02 0.84
C SER A 14 -10.34 17.60 0.79
N ASN A 15 -10.25 16.88 1.90
CA ASN A 15 -10.94 15.60 2.10
C ASN A 15 -12.32 15.90 2.72
N ASP A 16 -13.28 16.31 1.90
CA ASP A 16 -14.69 16.38 2.29
C ASP A 16 -15.47 15.20 1.71
N PRO A 17 -15.99 14.28 2.55
CA PRO A 17 -16.69 13.08 2.08
C PRO A 17 -18.09 13.34 1.49
N TRP A 18 -18.54 14.60 1.40
CA TRP A 18 -19.94 14.98 1.10
C TRP A 18 -20.12 15.96 -0.08
N SER A 19 -19.12 16.14 -0.96
CA SER A 19 -19.29 17.01 -2.16
C SER A 19 -19.73 16.20 -3.37
N GLY A 20 -20.95 15.69 -3.33
CA GLY A 20 -21.65 15.37 -4.56
C GLY A 20 -22.23 16.64 -5.19
N TRP A 21 -22.52 16.55 -6.49
CA TRP A 21 -23.52 17.38 -7.18
C TRP A 21 -23.12 18.78 -7.66
N ILE A 22 -21.85 19.12 -7.91
CA ILE A 22 -21.48 20.31 -8.73
C ILE A 22 -20.13 19.96 -9.41
N CYS A 23 -19.97 19.77 -10.72
CA CYS A 23 -20.35 20.61 -11.85
C CYS A 23 -20.86 19.76 -13.03
N ALA A 24 -22.10 20.01 -13.43
CA ALA A 24 -22.50 19.86 -14.81
C ALA A 24 -21.80 20.92 -15.68
N LEU A 25 -21.66 20.61 -16.97
CA LEU A 25 -21.31 21.49 -18.09
C LEU A 25 -19.82 21.75 -18.35
N LEU A 26 -19.20 20.88 -19.15
CA LEU A 26 -18.48 21.34 -20.35
C LEU A 26 -18.72 20.35 -21.50
N ALA A 27 -19.21 20.92 -22.60
CA ALA A 27 -19.72 20.25 -23.78
C ALA A 27 -18.61 19.90 -24.78
N GLY A 28 -18.79 18.76 -25.45
CA GLY A 28 -18.61 18.66 -26.90
C GLY A 28 -17.19 18.48 -27.44
N VAL A 29 -16.61 17.28 -27.28
CA VAL A 29 -15.66 16.72 -28.26
C VAL A 29 -16.11 15.29 -28.57
N MET A 30 -16.86 15.11 -29.67
CA MET A 30 -17.09 13.79 -30.26
C MET A 30 -15.78 13.30 -30.90
N LEU A 31 -15.04 12.51 -30.13
CA LEU A 31 -13.93 11.70 -30.64
C LEU A 31 -14.49 10.57 -31.50
N MET A 32 -14.03 10.50 -32.75
CA MET A 32 -14.21 9.37 -33.66
C MET A 32 -13.76 8.08 -32.96
N ALA A 33 -14.72 7.27 -32.51
CA ALA A 33 -14.47 5.96 -31.94
C ALA A 33 -14.04 5.00 -33.07
N SER A 34 -12.74 5.00 -33.37
CA SER A 34 -12.15 3.90 -34.14
C SER A 34 -12.24 2.65 -33.25
N PRO A 35 -12.78 1.51 -33.73
CA PRO A 35 -12.78 0.28 -32.96
C PRO A 35 -11.33 -0.16 -32.77
N LEU A 36 -10.77 0.18 -31.61
CA LEU A 36 -9.49 -0.38 -31.19
C LEU A 36 -9.71 -1.87 -30.97
N PRO A 37 -8.85 -2.74 -31.52
CA PRO A 37 -8.88 -4.14 -31.15
C PRO A 37 -8.80 -4.24 -29.63
N ALA A 38 -9.69 -5.01 -29.02
CA ALA A 38 -9.56 -5.37 -27.62
C ALA A 38 -8.35 -6.31 -27.51
N PHE A 39 -7.15 -5.74 -27.45
CA PHE A 39 -5.94 -6.48 -27.12
C PHE A 39 -6.14 -6.99 -25.69
N GLY A 40 -6.35 -8.31 -25.58
CA GLY A 40 -6.41 -8.98 -24.29
C GLY A 40 -5.12 -8.70 -23.54
N LYS A 41 -5.26 -8.40 -22.25
CA LYS A 41 -4.14 -8.11 -21.37
C LYS A 41 -3.17 -9.29 -21.34
N THR A 42 -1.87 -9.05 -21.48
CA THR A 42 -0.89 -10.16 -21.40
C THR A 42 -0.81 -10.68 -19.95
N PRO A 43 -0.35 -11.93 -19.73
CA PRO A 43 -0.09 -12.43 -18.39
C PRO A 43 0.82 -11.51 -17.56
N GLU A 44 1.83 -10.91 -18.18
CA GLU A 44 2.78 -9.99 -17.57
C GLU A 44 2.08 -8.71 -17.08
N GLU A 45 1.32 -8.05 -17.95
CA GLU A 45 0.57 -6.85 -17.57
C GLU A 45 -0.48 -7.17 -16.49
N GLY A 46 -1.08 -8.37 -16.55
CA GLY A 46 -1.99 -8.88 -15.52
C GLY A 46 -1.32 -9.06 -14.16
N CYS A 47 -0.10 -9.59 -14.16
CA CYS A 47 0.70 -9.77 -12.95
C CYS A 47 1.17 -8.43 -12.37
N HIS A 48 1.62 -7.49 -13.22
CA HIS A 48 2.05 -6.16 -12.78
C HIS A 48 0.93 -5.38 -12.08
N ASP A 49 -0.29 -5.40 -12.63
CA ASP A 49 -1.45 -4.81 -11.95
C ASP A 49 -1.78 -5.52 -10.63
N ALA A 50 -1.64 -6.84 -10.60
CA ALA A 50 -1.89 -7.61 -9.40
C ALA A 50 -0.88 -7.26 -8.31
N PHE A 51 0.41 -7.09 -8.65
CA PHE A 51 1.44 -6.62 -7.73
C PHE A 51 1.06 -5.28 -7.10
N ALA A 52 0.78 -4.26 -7.92
CA ALA A 52 0.39 -2.93 -7.43
C ALA A 52 -0.87 -2.98 -6.55
N LEU A 53 -1.89 -3.75 -6.97
CA LEU A 53 -3.14 -3.89 -6.24
C LEU A 53 -2.97 -4.62 -4.90
N GLN A 54 -2.19 -5.72 -4.88
CA GLN A 54 -1.95 -6.48 -3.65
C GLN A 54 -1.06 -5.70 -2.68
N GLY A 55 -0.06 -4.98 -3.18
CA GLY A 55 0.76 -4.06 -2.37
C GLY A 55 -0.09 -3.02 -1.65
N ALA A 56 -0.93 -2.29 -2.38
CA ALA A 56 -1.83 -1.29 -1.80
C ALA A 56 -2.82 -1.90 -0.78
N LYS A 57 -3.34 -3.10 -1.05
CA LYS A 57 -4.22 -3.83 -0.13
C LYS A 57 -3.50 -4.29 1.14
N TYR A 58 -2.27 -4.77 1.01
CA TYR A 58 -1.44 -5.17 2.13
C TYR A 58 -1.14 -3.97 3.02
N PHE A 59 -0.55 -2.91 2.46
CA PHE A 59 -0.27 -1.65 3.16
C PHE A 59 -1.47 -1.17 3.98
N LYS A 60 -2.64 -1.04 3.33
CA LYS A 60 -3.86 -0.59 4.00
C LYS A 60 -4.30 -1.52 5.13
N SER A 61 -4.16 -2.83 4.95
CA SER A 61 -4.54 -3.83 5.95
C SER A 61 -3.57 -3.84 7.13
N ALA A 62 -2.27 -3.79 6.87
CA ALA A 62 -1.21 -3.71 7.85
C ALA A 62 -1.32 -2.43 8.68
N TYR A 63 -1.34 -1.27 8.03
CA TYR A 63 -1.56 0.03 8.68
C TYR A 63 -2.78 -0.01 9.61
N LYS A 64 -3.94 -0.46 9.12
CA LYS A 64 -5.16 -0.52 9.93
C LYS A 64 -5.04 -1.47 11.13
N ALA A 65 -4.39 -2.62 10.97
CA ALA A 65 -4.21 -3.57 12.07
C ALA A 65 -3.31 -2.97 13.16
N ILE A 66 -2.17 -2.41 12.74
CA ILE A 66 -1.18 -1.82 13.63
C ILE A 66 -1.73 -0.56 14.31
N SER A 67 -2.38 0.37 13.58
CA SER A 67 -2.99 1.57 14.18
C SER A 67 -3.97 1.21 15.29
N LYS A 68 -4.80 0.17 15.10
CA LYS A 68 -5.76 -0.27 16.12
C LYS A 68 -5.07 -0.80 17.37
N CYS A 69 -3.97 -1.51 17.20
CA CYS A 69 -3.17 -2.00 18.32
C CYS A 69 -2.56 -0.83 19.09
N GLU A 70 -1.93 0.12 18.40
CA GLU A 70 -1.34 1.31 19.03
C GLU A 70 -2.39 2.20 19.70
N GLU A 71 -3.52 2.46 19.05
CA GLU A 71 -4.65 3.17 19.68
C GLU A 71 -5.13 2.47 20.96
N SER A 72 -5.15 1.14 20.97
CA SER A 72 -5.56 0.37 22.14
C SER A 72 -4.56 0.48 23.29
N LYS A 73 -3.26 0.62 22.98
CA LYS A 73 -2.22 0.95 23.98
C LYS A 73 -2.43 2.37 24.52
N THR A 74 -2.63 3.37 23.65
CA THR A 74 -2.89 4.76 24.07
C THR A 74 -4.14 4.88 24.94
N LYS A 75 -5.18 4.08 24.66
CA LYS A 75 -6.41 4.01 25.47
C LYS A 75 -6.26 3.22 26.76
N GLY A 76 -5.09 2.64 27.05
CA GLY A 76 -4.85 1.79 28.22
C GLY A 76 -5.55 0.43 28.18
N SER A 77 -6.09 0.03 27.02
CA SER A 77 -6.72 -1.28 26.83
C SER A 77 -5.70 -2.40 26.60
N LEU A 78 -4.47 -2.05 26.22
CA LEU A 78 -3.32 -2.94 26.10
C LEU A 78 -2.17 -2.43 26.97
N LEU A 79 -1.31 -3.33 27.46
CA LEU A 79 -0.12 -2.96 28.21
C LEU A 79 0.90 -2.25 27.31
N PRO A 80 1.69 -1.29 27.84
CA PRO A 80 2.75 -0.63 27.07
C PRO A 80 3.80 -1.59 26.49
N SER A 81 4.01 -2.74 27.14
CA SER A 81 4.94 -3.79 26.71
C SER A 81 4.45 -4.60 25.50
N VAL A 82 3.20 -4.42 25.07
CA VAL A 82 2.69 -5.09 23.87
C VAL A 82 3.37 -4.48 22.63
N ASN A 83 4.11 -5.32 21.91
CA ASN A 83 4.59 -5.00 20.58
C ASN A 83 3.49 -5.16 19.54
N CYS A 84 3.19 -4.08 18.82
CA CYS A 84 2.19 -3.99 17.76
C CYS A 84 2.80 -4.02 16.35
N ARG A 85 4.12 -3.84 16.22
CA ARG A 85 4.80 -3.58 14.95
C ARG A 85 5.79 -4.70 14.62
N PRO A 86 5.82 -5.20 13.37
CA PRO A 86 6.86 -6.14 12.92
C PRO A 86 8.28 -5.58 13.05
N ALA A 87 8.51 -4.29 12.78
CA ALA A 87 9.82 -3.64 12.93
C ALA A 87 10.40 -3.73 14.36
N GLY A 88 9.54 -3.86 15.39
CA GLY A 88 9.94 -4.03 16.80
C GLY A 88 10.21 -5.48 17.22
N GLY A 89 10.19 -6.43 16.27
CA GLY A 89 10.27 -7.87 16.51
C GLY A 89 8.89 -8.56 16.41
N ALA A 90 8.75 -9.71 17.05
CA ALA A 90 7.51 -10.49 16.99
C ALA A 90 6.32 -9.68 17.53
N VAL A 91 5.22 -9.64 16.76
CA VAL A 91 3.98 -8.98 17.18
C VAL A 91 3.34 -9.79 18.31
N THR A 92 3.22 -9.18 19.48
CA THR A 92 2.74 -9.88 20.69
C THR A 92 1.22 -9.79 20.88
N ASP A 93 0.56 -8.83 20.22
CA ASP A 93 -0.91 -8.80 20.17
C ASP A 93 -1.43 -9.83 19.15
N ALA A 94 -2.02 -10.91 19.64
CA ALA A 94 -2.50 -12.01 18.81
C ALA A 94 -3.53 -11.59 17.74
N LYS A 95 -4.34 -10.55 18.00
CA LYS A 95 -5.33 -10.05 17.02
C LYS A 95 -4.63 -9.35 15.86
N THR A 96 -3.64 -8.53 16.16
CA THR A 96 -2.82 -7.82 15.18
C THR A 96 -2.00 -8.80 14.35
N ASP A 97 -1.33 -9.75 15.01
CA ASP A 97 -0.55 -10.80 14.34
C ASP A 97 -1.42 -11.64 13.37
N ALA A 98 -2.59 -12.10 13.83
CA ALA A 98 -3.53 -12.83 12.97
C ALA A 98 -4.03 -11.98 11.78
N ALA A 99 -4.20 -10.67 11.96
CA ALA A 99 -4.62 -9.77 10.89
C ALA A 99 -3.51 -9.57 9.84
N LEU A 100 -2.25 -9.43 10.28
CA LEU A 100 -1.08 -9.32 9.41
C LEU A 100 -0.86 -10.62 8.63
N THR A 101 -0.87 -11.76 9.32
CA THR A 101 -0.77 -13.09 8.69
C THR A 101 -1.87 -13.30 7.63
N LYS A 102 -3.11 -12.89 7.94
CA LYS A 102 -4.22 -12.97 6.98
C LYS A 102 -4.02 -12.03 5.79
N ALA A 103 -3.45 -10.84 5.99
CA ALA A 103 -3.14 -9.91 4.91
C ALA A 103 -2.06 -10.47 3.99
N ALA A 104 -0.98 -11.01 4.56
CA ALA A 104 0.09 -11.71 3.84
C ALA A 104 -0.45 -12.89 3.00
N GLY A 105 -1.29 -13.74 3.59
CA GLY A 105 -1.91 -14.85 2.86
C GLY A 105 -2.78 -14.40 1.67
N LYS A 106 -3.43 -13.23 1.77
CA LYS A 106 -4.20 -12.64 0.65
C LYS A 106 -3.31 -12.12 -0.47
N VAL A 107 -2.14 -11.56 -0.15
CA VAL A 107 -1.14 -11.16 -1.16
C VAL A 107 -0.74 -12.39 -1.96
N ASN A 108 -0.29 -13.45 -1.29
CA ASN A 108 0.15 -14.68 -1.94
C ASN A 108 -0.94 -15.31 -2.81
N SER A 109 -2.17 -15.39 -2.29
CA SER A 109 -3.32 -15.94 -3.05
C SER A 109 -3.69 -15.07 -4.26
N GLY A 110 -3.63 -13.74 -4.09
CA GLY A 110 -3.93 -12.78 -5.14
C GLY A 110 -2.92 -12.81 -6.28
N LEU A 111 -1.63 -12.88 -5.95
CA LEU A 111 -0.54 -13.03 -6.92
C LEU A 111 -0.62 -14.39 -7.62
N SER A 112 -0.78 -15.49 -6.87
CA SER A 112 -0.93 -16.85 -7.43
C SER A 112 -2.02 -16.95 -8.48
N SER A 113 -3.17 -16.30 -8.25
CA SER A 113 -4.29 -16.31 -9.19
C SER A 113 -4.07 -15.44 -10.43
N LYS A 114 -3.28 -14.38 -10.35
CA LYS A 114 -3.19 -13.34 -11.39
C LYS A 114 -1.89 -13.32 -12.16
N CYS A 115 -0.82 -13.87 -11.58
CA CYS A 115 0.49 -14.03 -12.20
C CYS A 115 0.68 -15.42 -12.82
N ALA A 116 -0.37 -16.23 -12.92
CA ALA A 116 -0.28 -17.54 -13.55
C ALA A 116 0.13 -17.40 -15.03
N GLY A 117 1.29 -17.99 -15.38
CA GLY A 117 1.84 -17.95 -16.73
C GLY A 117 2.64 -16.71 -17.08
N ALA A 118 2.81 -15.76 -16.16
CA ALA A 118 3.70 -14.61 -16.36
C ALA A 118 5.16 -14.98 -16.06
N ASP A 119 6.10 -14.45 -16.84
CA ASP A 119 7.52 -14.48 -16.50
C ASP A 119 7.85 -13.34 -15.52
N ILE A 120 7.83 -13.67 -14.22
CA ILE A 120 8.04 -12.71 -13.14
C ILE A 120 9.43 -12.05 -13.22
N SER A 121 10.44 -12.81 -13.68
CA SER A 121 11.82 -12.31 -13.79
C SER A 121 12.00 -11.21 -14.84
N SER A 122 11.04 -11.06 -15.75
CA SER A 122 11.04 -10.05 -16.81
C SER A 122 10.25 -8.78 -16.46
N LEU A 123 9.50 -8.78 -15.35
CA LEU A 123 8.62 -7.69 -14.97
C LEU A 123 9.42 -6.54 -14.32
N PRO A 124 9.31 -5.30 -14.83
CA PRO A 124 9.85 -4.13 -14.13
C PRO A 124 8.90 -3.74 -12.99
N LEU A 125 9.24 -4.11 -11.76
CA LEU A 125 8.38 -3.90 -10.58
C LEU A 125 8.81 -2.67 -9.75
N GLY A 126 10.02 -2.18 -9.99
CA GLY A 126 10.71 -1.15 -9.23
C GLY A 126 11.46 -1.73 -8.02
N PRO A 127 12.56 -1.08 -7.58
CA PRO A 127 13.21 -1.45 -6.33
C PRO A 127 12.26 -1.27 -5.14
N PRO A 128 12.31 -2.15 -4.13
CA PRO A 128 13.24 -3.26 -3.96
C PRO A 128 12.85 -4.57 -4.68
N CYS A 129 11.72 -4.62 -5.38
CA CYS A 129 11.13 -5.87 -5.87
C CYS A 129 11.60 -6.33 -7.26
N ASP A 130 12.49 -5.59 -7.93
CA ASP A 130 13.02 -5.95 -9.27
C ASP A 130 13.80 -7.28 -9.31
N THR A 131 14.20 -7.82 -8.16
CA THR A 131 14.93 -9.09 -8.07
C THR A 131 14.04 -10.30 -7.81
N ALA A 132 12.73 -10.10 -7.57
CA ALA A 132 11.81 -11.20 -7.34
C ALA A 132 11.66 -12.02 -8.63
N ALA A 133 11.89 -13.34 -8.56
CA ALA A 133 11.78 -14.25 -9.70
C ALA A 133 10.61 -15.24 -9.55
N SER A 134 9.90 -15.20 -8.43
CA SER A 134 8.80 -16.11 -8.11
C SER A 134 7.68 -15.43 -7.32
N ILE A 135 6.51 -16.06 -7.27
CA ILE A 135 5.36 -15.54 -6.52
C ILE A 135 5.65 -15.42 -5.01
N PRO A 136 6.29 -16.40 -4.34
CA PRO A 136 6.66 -16.26 -2.94
C PRO A 136 7.64 -15.10 -2.70
N GLU A 137 8.66 -14.93 -3.55
CA GLU A 137 9.61 -13.82 -3.44
C GLU A 137 8.92 -12.46 -3.67
N LEU A 138 8.00 -12.39 -4.62
CA LEU A 138 7.21 -11.18 -4.88
C LEU A 138 6.29 -10.84 -3.71
N ALA A 139 5.67 -11.84 -3.09
CA ALA A 139 4.87 -11.67 -1.90
C ALA A 139 5.73 -11.19 -0.72
N SER A 140 6.88 -11.82 -0.48
CA SER A 140 7.85 -11.38 0.53
C SER A 140 8.28 -9.94 0.29
N CYS A 141 8.64 -9.55 -0.94
CA CYS A 141 9.02 -8.16 -1.20
C CYS A 141 7.91 -7.15 -0.90
N ILE A 142 6.64 -7.47 -1.22
CA ILE A 142 5.52 -6.62 -0.81
C ILE A 142 5.44 -6.50 0.72
N ILE A 143 5.55 -7.63 1.40
CA ILE A 143 5.25 -7.76 2.84
C ILE A 143 6.38 -7.19 3.69
N ASP A 144 7.63 -7.45 3.32
CA ASP A 144 8.80 -7.24 4.16
C ASP A 144 9.61 -6.02 3.71
N ASP A 145 9.76 -5.76 2.40
CA ASP A 145 10.72 -4.77 1.88
C ASP A 145 10.08 -3.49 1.32
N ALA A 146 8.86 -3.56 0.78
CA ALA A 146 8.24 -2.43 0.07
C ALA A 146 7.06 -1.84 0.85
N HIS A 147 5.98 -2.60 1.02
CA HIS A 147 4.73 -2.06 1.55
C HIS A 147 4.55 -2.28 3.05
N GLY A 148 5.23 -3.27 3.64
CA GLY A 148 5.26 -3.44 5.09
C GLY A 148 6.04 -2.34 5.79
N GLU A 149 7.26 -2.08 5.35
CA GLU A 149 8.12 -1.04 5.92
C GLU A 149 7.46 0.34 5.85
N LEU A 150 6.85 0.70 4.70
CA LEU A 150 6.11 1.95 4.57
C LEU A 150 4.90 2.04 5.52
N ALA A 151 4.23 0.92 5.79
CA ALA A 151 3.13 0.90 6.76
C ALA A 151 3.67 1.16 8.17
N ASP A 152 4.80 0.55 8.52
CA ASP A 152 5.46 0.76 9.81
C ASP A 152 5.98 2.19 9.98
N GLU A 153 6.61 2.78 8.95
CA GLU A 153 7.09 4.18 8.96
C GLU A 153 5.94 5.19 9.14
N LEU A 154 4.83 4.97 8.45
CA LEU A 154 3.65 5.84 8.60
C LEU A 154 3.05 5.74 10.01
N ILE A 155 2.98 4.53 10.57
CA ILE A 155 2.56 4.32 11.96
C ILE A 155 3.52 4.99 12.92
N GLU A 156 4.82 4.85 12.70
CA GLU A 156 5.84 5.49 13.52
C GLU A 156 5.64 7.00 13.55
N THR A 157 5.45 7.62 12.39
CA THR A 157 5.16 9.06 12.31
C THR A 157 3.88 9.45 13.06
N ALA A 158 2.85 8.59 13.04
CA ALA A 158 1.55 8.89 13.66
C ALA A 158 1.50 8.65 15.17
N PHE A 159 2.27 7.69 15.70
CA PHE A 159 2.19 7.24 17.09
C PHE A 159 3.47 7.46 17.90
N ASN A 160 4.61 7.74 17.27
CA ASN A 160 5.72 8.36 17.99
C ASN A 160 5.43 9.86 18.07
N GLU A 161 4.75 10.28 19.13
CA GLU A 161 4.98 11.65 19.58
C GLU A 161 6.45 11.72 20.03
N PRO A 162 7.24 12.68 19.54
CA PRO A 162 8.48 13.03 20.22
C PRO A 162 8.07 13.53 21.60
N ASN A 163 8.07 12.65 22.60
CA ASN A 163 7.83 13.05 23.97
C ASN A 163 8.87 14.11 24.32
N ALA A 164 8.37 15.34 24.42
CA ALA A 164 8.71 16.34 25.43
C ALA A 164 9.93 15.96 26.26
N ALA A 165 11.10 16.35 25.77
CA ALA A 165 12.25 16.60 26.63
C ALA A 165 11.95 17.78 27.56
#